data_AF-A0A8T2VHQ7-F1
#
_entry.id   AF-A0A8T2VHQ7-F1
#
_cell.length_a   1.000
_cell.length_b   1.000
_cell.length_c   1.000
_cell.angle_alpha   90.00
_cell.angle_beta   90.00
_cell.angle_gamma   90.00
#
_symmetry.space_group_name_H-M   'P 1'
#
loop_
_entity.id
_entity.type
_entity.pdbx_description
1 polymer ?
#
loop_
_entity_poly.entity_id
_entity_poly.type
_entity_poly.pdbx_seq_one_letter_code
_entity_poly.pdbx_strand_id
1 'polypeptide(L)'
;MDDFGSLLQTALQNSGLPYLSIRSMQNPQWPLNFERLCGTYNDPELEYDGESGNISAEVSTLSMHGGAIAYTCKDGAKVYKATLKALEGHGYYDSKKAVECAKAALAIHPVCPEAYNVLAIHDASNYEEALEIYSVFLPRAYHRGLFGVGNTLRKMGKFKEALVYYEKLAVLDQNPGSSSMSYMNYNAHLPELWLRVYGPQECLKRALKYKNKDCIEYHSCQIPWYANLTLALFAADHVTTYDFPEAKPRPANPDFTKEAVQSRMAPLYLLRNHPLVCELLTGMRRMPGGRIPTNFPGSESLLQAAVYATSCLDLWEQTPGALEYLRKMTNTQILGDKMAKGVDMTNPIIEVAPLLKLIDDGIFPNALHIGEEASHEPLLHMAIFQRPGADIIIEKLIAAGANVKIQVGPGLTALHKACYYACGRAVIRSLVNAGLSPLLRSPAGVVLRKPIMMAAEQGNWEELDECLNLLRTGNSEDLHKSILYVITSSSCIECVGGGAKCGRCANGDKKHGPNVSYTKMVDIIVERGCRLDEIELEGVKSGIGKRPGPLDDLGKGKCFIETVSWLPERT
;
A
#
# COMPACT_ATOMS: atom_id res chain seq x y z
N MET A 1 35.22 -20.80 -1.20
CA MET A 1 34.13 -20.84 -0.21
C MET A 1 33.75 -22.27 0.17
N ASP A 2 33.99 -23.27 -0.69
CA ASP A 2 33.55 -24.67 -0.47
C ASP A 2 34.30 -25.43 0.64
N ASP A 3 35.47 -24.96 1.08
CA ASP A 3 36.31 -25.66 2.07
C ASP A 3 35.97 -25.28 3.53
N PHE A 4 35.40 -24.10 3.77
CA PHE A 4 35.08 -23.64 5.13
C PHE A 4 33.88 -24.39 5.71
N GLY A 5 32.85 -24.64 4.89
CA GLY A 5 31.65 -25.37 5.32
C GLY A 5 31.96 -26.83 5.69
N SER A 6 32.79 -27.50 4.90
CA SER A 6 33.20 -28.90 5.13
C SER A 6 34.15 -29.03 6.33
N LEU A 7 35.20 -28.21 6.42
CA LEU A 7 36.13 -28.19 7.56
C LEU A 7 35.41 -27.91 8.88
N LEU A 8 34.45 -26.99 8.86
CA LEU A 8 33.65 -26.65 10.04
C LEU A 8 32.66 -27.76 10.39
N GLN A 9 32.01 -28.41 9.41
CA GLN A 9 31.13 -29.56 9.64
C GLN A 9 31.87 -30.76 10.22
N THR A 10 33.09 -31.03 9.76
CA THR A 10 33.99 -32.04 10.33
C THR A 10 34.45 -31.65 11.73
N ALA A 11 34.80 -30.40 11.98
CA ALA A 11 35.12 -29.91 13.32
C ALA A 11 33.93 -30.00 14.28
N LEU A 12 32.71 -29.78 13.79
CA LEU A 12 31.45 -29.89 14.54
C LEU A 12 31.14 -31.34 14.92
N GLN A 13 31.23 -32.28 13.98
CA GLN A 13 31.11 -33.73 14.25
C GLN A 13 32.16 -34.19 15.27
N ASN A 14 33.37 -33.64 15.22
CA ASN A 14 34.46 -33.99 16.12
C ASN A 14 34.39 -33.29 17.49
N SER A 15 33.59 -32.23 17.65
CA SER A 15 33.45 -31.47 18.92
C SER A 15 32.48 -32.10 19.91
N GLY A 16 31.59 -32.99 19.45
CA GLY A 16 30.62 -33.72 20.28
C GLY A 16 29.56 -32.86 20.98
N LEU A 17 29.42 -31.57 20.64
CA LEU A 17 28.40 -30.70 21.23
C LEU A 17 27.00 -31.00 20.67
N PRO A 18 25.95 -31.12 21.52
CA PRO A 18 24.60 -31.43 21.05
C PRO A 18 24.03 -30.29 20.21
N TYR A 19 23.33 -30.64 19.14
CA TYR A 19 22.45 -29.71 18.42
C TYR A 19 21.34 -29.29 19.40
N LEU A 20 21.21 -28.00 19.73
CA LEU A 20 20.18 -27.52 20.64
C LEU A 20 19.22 -26.62 19.85
N SER A 21 17.98 -27.10 19.68
CA SER A 21 16.87 -26.32 19.13
C SER A 21 16.37 -25.35 20.21
N ILE A 22 16.78 -24.08 20.15
CA ILE A 22 16.38 -23.05 21.11
C ILE A 22 15.75 -21.90 20.34
N ARG A 23 14.41 -21.82 20.28
CA ARG A 23 13.69 -20.72 19.60
C ARG A 23 14.28 -19.34 19.94
N SER A 24 14.54 -18.51 18.93
CA SER A 24 15.04 -17.15 19.10
C SER A 24 13.92 -16.19 19.53
N MET A 25 14.31 -15.07 20.15
CA MET A 25 13.48 -13.87 20.19
C MET A 25 12.95 -13.51 18.80
N GLN A 26 11.69 -13.09 18.73
CA GLN A 26 10.99 -12.82 17.47
C GLN A 26 11.44 -11.48 16.85
N ASN A 27 12.00 -10.56 17.63
CA ASN A 27 12.58 -9.32 17.11
C ASN A 27 14.00 -9.57 16.51
N PRO A 28 14.21 -9.39 15.19
CA PRO A 28 15.51 -9.57 14.55
C PRO A 28 16.53 -8.52 14.97
N GLN A 29 16.15 -7.41 15.62
CA GLN A 29 17.13 -6.46 16.16
C GLN A 29 17.90 -7.00 17.35
N TRP A 30 17.33 -7.95 18.09
CA TRP A 30 17.94 -8.48 19.32
C TRP A 30 18.48 -7.36 20.23
N PRO A 31 17.60 -6.56 20.83
CA PRO A 31 18.00 -5.34 21.53
C PRO A 31 18.83 -5.65 22.79
N LEU A 32 19.88 -4.86 22.99
CA LEU A 32 20.67 -4.74 24.21
C LEU A 32 19.96 -3.76 25.16
N ASN A 33 20.13 -3.91 26.47
CA ASN A 33 19.33 -3.17 27.44
C ASN A 33 19.55 -1.66 27.45
N PHE A 34 20.64 -1.14 26.88
CA PHE A 34 20.85 0.30 26.73
C PHE A 34 20.19 0.87 25.47
N GLU A 35 19.82 0.04 24.49
CA GLU A 35 19.23 0.49 23.23
C GLU A 35 17.79 0.98 23.41
N ARG A 36 17.47 2.09 22.76
CA ARG A 36 16.14 2.70 22.79
C ARG A 36 15.74 3.08 21.37
N LEU A 37 14.43 3.25 21.19
CA LEU A 37 13.91 4.10 20.12
C LEU A 37 14.25 5.57 20.46
N CYS A 38 13.45 6.52 19.99
CA CYS A 38 13.65 7.92 20.33
C CYS A 38 13.16 8.25 21.77
N GLY A 39 13.23 9.52 22.18
CA GLY A 39 12.40 10.06 23.28
C GLY A 39 12.49 9.39 24.66
N THR A 40 11.41 9.53 25.45
CA THR A 40 11.29 9.02 26.83
C THR A 40 10.44 7.74 26.90
N TYR A 41 10.35 7.14 28.09
CA TYR A 41 9.73 5.82 28.31
C TYR A 41 8.21 5.73 28.08
N ASN A 42 7.49 6.85 28.18
CA ASN A 42 6.04 6.90 28.08
C ASN A 42 5.66 7.75 26.86
N ASP A 43 5.63 7.12 25.68
CA ASP A 43 5.21 7.80 24.45
C ASP A 43 3.69 7.57 24.21
N PRO A 44 2.88 8.65 24.18
CA PRO A 44 1.45 8.55 23.90
C PRO A 44 1.10 7.87 22.57
N GLU A 45 1.99 7.89 21.57
CA GLU A 45 1.76 7.19 20.29
C GLU A 45 1.73 5.66 20.48
N LEU A 46 2.55 5.13 21.39
CA LEU A 46 2.52 3.70 21.74
C LEU A 46 1.28 3.33 22.56
N GLU A 47 0.77 4.26 23.37
CA GLU A 47 -0.49 4.08 24.09
C GLU A 47 -1.70 4.09 23.13
N TYR A 48 -1.69 4.99 22.15
CA TYR A 48 -2.74 5.11 21.16
C TYR A 48 -2.91 3.86 20.29
N ASP A 49 -1.79 3.26 19.84
CA ASP A 49 -1.82 2.03 19.05
C ASP A 49 -2.02 0.75 19.90
N GLY A 50 -2.30 0.89 21.21
CA GLY A 50 -2.55 -0.23 22.12
C GLY A 50 -1.32 -1.09 22.44
N GLU A 51 -0.12 -0.64 22.04
CA GLU A 51 1.15 -1.34 22.24
C GLU A 51 1.84 -0.99 23.57
N SER A 52 1.36 0.02 24.31
CA SER A 52 1.87 0.40 25.64
C SER A 52 1.63 -0.66 26.71
N GLY A 53 0.61 -1.51 26.53
CA GLY A 53 0.15 -2.47 27.55
C GLY A 53 0.92 -3.79 27.61
N ASN A 54 1.88 -4.03 26.71
CA ASN A 54 2.58 -5.32 26.61
C ASN A 54 4.06 -5.19 26.21
N ILE A 55 4.71 -4.05 26.52
CA ILE A 55 6.18 -3.92 26.41
C ILE A 55 6.88 -4.81 27.45
N SER A 56 6.12 -5.37 28.41
CA SER A 56 6.56 -6.47 29.27
C SER A 56 6.66 -7.75 28.46
N ALA A 57 7.90 -8.13 28.16
CA ALA A 57 8.21 -9.45 27.67
C ALA A 57 7.73 -10.49 28.70
N GLU A 58 6.54 -11.06 28.49
CA GLU A 58 6.43 -12.47 28.73
C GLU A 58 7.42 -13.13 27.75
N VAL A 59 8.59 -13.50 28.26
CA VAL A 59 9.45 -14.50 27.63
C VAL A 59 8.77 -15.86 27.80
N SER A 60 7.49 -15.98 27.40
CA SER A 60 6.69 -17.20 27.56
C SER A 60 6.97 -18.22 26.46
N THR A 61 7.91 -17.97 25.54
CA THR A 61 8.16 -18.87 24.41
C THR A 61 9.64 -19.19 24.13
N LEU A 62 10.52 -19.16 25.13
CA LEU A 62 11.72 -20.02 25.10
C LEU A 62 11.30 -21.48 25.43
N SER A 63 10.41 -22.03 24.62
CA SER A 63 10.04 -23.44 24.64
C SER A 63 11.17 -24.23 23.99
N MET A 64 12.00 -24.88 24.81
CA MET A 64 12.80 -26.00 24.31
C MET A 64 11.85 -27.17 24.06
N HIS A 65 11.69 -27.58 22.80
CA HIS A 65 11.08 -28.87 22.55
C HIS A 65 12.10 -29.93 22.97
N GLY A 66 11.77 -30.69 24.03
CA GLY A 66 12.53 -31.83 24.54
C GLY A 66 12.51 -33.02 23.59
N GLY A 67 12.80 -32.81 22.31
CA GLY A 67 13.14 -33.87 21.37
C GLY A 67 14.55 -34.35 21.68
N ALA A 68 14.67 -35.63 22.02
CA ALA A 68 15.92 -36.27 22.41
C ALA A 68 17.04 -36.01 21.39
N ILE A 69 17.99 -35.13 21.74
CA ILE A 69 19.24 -34.98 20.98
C ILE A 69 20.33 -35.62 21.82
N ALA A 70 20.89 -36.69 21.25
CA ALA A 70 21.86 -37.55 21.89
C ALA A 70 23.07 -36.74 22.39
N TYR A 71 23.23 -36.68 23.71
CA TYR A 71 24.42 -36.16 24.37
C TYR A 71 25.58 -37.14 24.13
N THR A 72 26.30 -37.00 23.03
CA THR A 72 27.39 -37.92 22.66
C THR A 72 28.77 -37.50 23.16
N CYS A 73 28.90 -36.40 23.93
CA CYS A 73 30.18 -36.01 24.56
C CYS A 73 30.17 -36.02 26.10
N LYS A 74 31.37 -36.18 26.68
CA LYS A 74 31.63 -36.27 28.13
C LYS A 74 31.10 -35.09 28.96
N ASP A 75 30.94 -33.89 28.38
CA ASP A 75 30.46 -32.69 29.08
C ASP A 75 29.10 -32.16 28.56
N GLY A 76 28.45 -32.84 27.62
CA GLY A 76 27.20 -32.38 26.99
C GLY A 76 26.07 -32.14 28.00
N ALA A 77 25.97 -32.98 29.03
CA ALA A 77 25.01 -32.83 30.11
C ALA A 77 25.27 -31.57 30.97
N LYS A 78 26.54 -31.18 31.18
CA LYS A 78 26.89 -29.96 31.93
C LYS A 78 26.60 -28.71 31.11
N VAL A 79 26.93 -28.71 29.82
CA VAL A 79 26.62 -27.61 28.90
C VAL A 79 25.10 -27.40 28.82
N TYR A 80 24.33 -28.47 28.74
CA TYR A 80 22.87 -28.40 28.76
C TYR A 80 22.33 -27.80 30.05
N LYS A 81 22.84 -28.27 31.21
CA LYS A 81 22.46 -27.72 32.52
C LYS A 81 22.84 -26.24 32.65
N ALA A 82 24.02 -25.84 32.17
CA ALA A 82 24.44 -24.44 32.13
C ALA A 82 23.54 -23.62 31.21
N THR A 83 23.13 -24.17 30.06
CA THR A 83 22.23 -23.49 29.11
C THR A 83 20.86 -23.25 29.75
N LEU A 84 20.26 -24.26 30.38
CA LEU A 84 19.01 -24.11 31.13
C LEU A 84 19.12 -23.03 32.20
N LYS A 85 20.23 -22.99 32.95
CA LYS A 85 20.44 -21.97 33.98
C LYS A 85 20.56 -20.56 33.40
N ALA A 86 21.23 -20.42 32.26
CA ALA A 86 21.33 -19.13 31.57
C ALA A 86 19.96 -18.68 31.04
N LEU A 87 19.13 -19.60 30.53
CA LEU A 87 17.80 -19.29 30.00
C LEU A 87 16.85 -18.70 31.06
N GLU A 88 17.00 -19.07 32.34
CA GLU A 88 16.28 -18.42 33.45
C GLU A 88 16.51 -16.90 33.46
N GLY A 89 17.70 -16.47 33.03
CA GLY A 89 18.09 -15.06 32.94
C GLY A 89 17.14 -14.21 32.12
N HIS A 90 16.65 -14.74 30.99
CA HIS A 90 15.70 -14.02 30.12
C HIS A 90 14.33 -13.83 30.76
N GLY A 91 13.96 -14.64 31.75
CA GLY A 91 12.69 -14.50 32.46
C GLY A 91 12.68 -13.39 33.52
N TYR A 92 13.83 -12.77 33.81
CA TYR A 92 13.92 -11.73 34.84
C TYR A 92 13.84 -10.32 34.25
N TYR A 93 12.91 -9.51 34.79
CA TYR A 93 12.84 -8.07 34.54
C TYR A 93 14.04 -7.30 35.11
N ASP A 94 14.61 -7.82 36.21
CA ASP A 94 15.77 -7.23 36.87
C ASP A 94 17.06 -7.72 36.20
N SER A 95 17.78 -6.80 35.57
CA SER A 95 19.05 -7.12 34.89
C SER A 95 20.08 -7.72 35.83
N LYS A 96 20.08 -7.38 37.12
CA LYS A 96 21.01 -7.97 38.09
C LYS A 96 20.74 -9.47 38.27
N LYS A 97 19.46 -9.86 38.37
CA LYS A 97 19.07 -11.27 38.49
C LYS A 97 19.37 -12.06 37.22
N ALA A 98 19.19 -11.45 36.06
CA ALA A 98 19.56 -12.05 34.77
C ALA A 98 21.07 -12.34 34.71
N VAL A 99 21.90 -11.36 35.09
CA VAL A 99 23.37 -11.49 35.14
C VAL A 99 23.82 -12.54 36.16
N GLU A 100 23.16 -12.64 37.33
CA GLU A 100 23.45 -13.70 38.32
C GLU A 100 23.20 -15.10 37.74
N CYS A 101 22.13 -15.27 36.96
CA CYS A 101 21.84 -16.54 36.30
C CYS A 101 22.88 -16.89 35.23
N ALA A 102 23.35 -15.90 34.46
CA ALA A 102 24.45 -16.10 33.51
C ALA A 102 25.77 -16.46 34.21
N LYS A 103 26.12 -15.79 35.31
CA LYS A 103 27.33 -16.11 36.11
C LYS A 103 27.23 -17.50 36.73
N ALA A 104 26.07 -17.89 37.24
CA ALA A 104 25.81 -19.24 37.74
C ALA A 104 25.93 -20.30 36.63
N ALA A 105 25.45 -20.01 35.42
CA ALA A 105 25.61 -20.87 34.27
C ALA A 105 27.09 -21.06 33.87
N LEU A 106 27.87 -19.98 33.87
CA LEU A 106 29.32 -20.05 33.59
C LEU A 106 30.09 -20.83 34.67
N ALA A 107 29.64 -20.80 35.92
CA ALA A 107 30.19 -21.64 36.98
C ALA A 107 29.88 -23.14 36.77
N ILE A 108 28.76 -23.49 36.13
CA ILE A 108 28.42 -24.87 35.75
C ILE A 108 29.26 -25.30 34.55
N HIS A 109 29.39 -24.43 33.54
CA HIS A 109 30.25 -24.66 32.39
C HIS A 109 30.72 -23.32 31.79
N PRO A 110 32.04 -23.04 31.74
CA PRO A 110 32.57 -21.75 31.28
C PRO A 110 32.32 -21.47 29.78
N VAL A 111 31.86 -22.49 29.07
CA VAL A 111 31.58 -22.49 27.63
C VAL A 111 30.07 -22.52 27.35
N CYS A 112 29.25 -21.90 28.20
CA CYS A 112 27.81 -21.78 27.94
C CYS A 112 27.53 -20.59 27.01
N PRO A 113 27.20 -20.77 25.71
CA PRO A 113 26.98 -19.64 24.80
C PRO A 113 25.82 -18.75 25.25
N GLU A 114 24.81 -19.36 25.88
CA GLU A 114 23.63 -18.64 26.33
C GLU A 114 23.91 -17.68 27.49
N ALA A 115 24.86 -18.02 28.35
CA ALA A 115 25.27 -17.12 29.42
C ALA A 115 25.87 -15.83 28.86
N TYR A 116 26.71 -15.92 27.82
CA TYR A 116 27.26 -14.73 27.16
C TYR A 116 26.18 -13.90 26.46
N ASN A 117 25.13 -14.52 25.91
CA ASN A 117 23.99 -13.77 25.36
C ASN A 117 23.28 -12.95 26.44
N VAL A 118 22.99 -13.55 27.59
CA VAL A 118 22.35 -12.87 28.72
C VAL A 118 23.25 -11.76 29.26
N LEU A 119 24.57 -12.00 29.38
CA LEU A 119 25.52 -10.97 29.80
C LEU A 119 25.57 -9.81 28.80
N ALA A 120 25.64 -10.08 27.50
CA ALA A 120 25.67 -9.01 26.50
C ALA A 120 24.38 -8.16 26.56
N ILE A 121 23.21 -8.79 26.72
CA ILE A 121 21.93 -8.06 26.82
C ILE A 121 21.85 -7.23 28.10
N HIS A 122 22.24 -7.80 29.25
CA HIS A 122 21.93 -7.23 30.57
C HIS A 122 23.10 -6.54 31.29
N ASP A 123 24.35 -6.84 30.95
CA ASP A 123 25.56 -6.34 31.62
C ASP A 123 26.33 -5.34 30.76
N ALA A 124 26.19 -5.37 29.43
CA ALA A 124 26.86 -4.41 28.55
C ALA A 124 26.23 -3.02 28.66
N SER A 125 27.07 -1.98 28.71
CA SER A 125 26.65 -0.57 28.75
C SER A 125 26.75 0.13 27.38
N ASN A 126 27.43 -0.49 26.42
CA ASN A 126 27.68 0.03 25.08
C ASN A 126 27.94 -1.13 24.09
N TYR A 127 28.10 -0.79 22.81
CA TYR A 127 28.33 -1.79 21.76
C TYR A 127 29.72 -2.43 21.83
N GLU A 128 30.73 -1.70 22.28
CA GLU A 128 32.10 -2.20 22.44
C GLU A 128 32.14 -3.32 23.49
N GLU A 129 31.56 -3.09 24.67
CA GLU A 129 31.44 -4.10 25.73
C GLU A 129 30.62 -5.31 25.28
N ALA A 130 29.49 -5.08 24.58
CA ALA A 130 28.69 -6.17 24.03
C ALA A 130 29.51 -7.01 23.04
N LEU A 131 30.29 -6.36 22.17
CA LEU A 131 31.16 -7.01 21.21
C LEU A 131 32.27 -7.81 21.91
N GLU A 132 32.88 -7.27 22.97
CA GLU A 132 33.85 -8.00 23.80
C GLU A 132 33.23 -9.26 24.41
N ILE A 133 32.05 -9.14 25.04
CA ILE A 133 31.33 -10.26 25.64
C ILE A 133 31.00 -11.33 24.59
N TYR A 134 30.47 -10.95 23.43
CA TYR A 134 30.17 -11.90 22.35
C TYR A 134 31.44 -12.51 21.74
N SER A 135 32.55 -11.77 21.70
CA SER A 135 33.80 -12.20 21.07
C SER A 135 34.65 -13.12 21.94
N VAL A 136 34.39 -13.18 23.26
CA VAL A 136 35.07 -14.09 24.21
C VAL A 136 35.06 -15.54 23.71
N PHE A 137 34.08 -15.94 22.88
CA PHE A 137 33.98 -17.31 22.43
C PHE A 137 33.49 -17.52 20.99
N LEU A 138 34.19 -16.95 20.00
CA LEU A 138 33.87 -17.16 18.58
C LEU A 138 34.19 -18.55 17.98
N PRO A 139 35.25 -19.28 18.37
CA PRO A 139 35.65 -20.51 17.65
C PRO A 139 34.70 -21.71 17.83
N ARG A 140 33.75 -21.64 18.77
CA ARG A 140 32.93 -22.76 19.22
C ARG A 140 31.51 -22.34 19.67
N ALA A 141 31.13 -21.05 19.63
CA ALA A 141 29.76 -20.59 19.90
C ALA A 141 28.91 -20.68 18.63
N TYR A 142 27.86 -21.50 18.74
CA TYR A 142 26.75 -21.64 17.81
C TYR A 142 26.16 -20.30 17.35
N HIS A 143 25.39 -20.32 16.25
CA HIS A 143 24.71 -19.20 15.55
C HIS A 143 24.38 -17.91 16.36
N ARG A 144 24.00 -17.98 17.65
CA ARG A 144 23.78 -16.80 18.52
C ARG A 144 24.99 -15.89 18.67
N GLY A 145 26.17 -16.46 18.92
CA GLY A 145 27.39 -15.65 19.11
C GLY A 145 27.81 -14.95 17.82
N LEU A 146 27.78 -15.68 16.70
CA LEU A 146 28.02 -15.11 15.37
C LEU A 146 27.01 -14.00 15.03
N PHE A 147 25.74 -14.22 15.33
CA PHE A 147 24.69 -13.22 15.14
C PHE A 147 24.87 -12.02 16.07
N GLY A 148 25.17 -12.23 17.35
CA GLY A 148 25.44 -11.18 18.33
C GLY A 148 26.60 -10.29 17.90
N VAL A 149 27.73 -10.87 17.48
CA VAL A 149 28.86 -10.12 16.91
C VAL A 149 28.47 -9.37 15.65
N GLY A 150 27.88 -10.06 14.66
CA GLY A 150 27.48 -9.45 13.40
C GLY A 150 26.49 -8.29 13.59
N ASN A 151 25.48 -8.49 14.43
CA ASN A 151 24.45 -7.50 14.70
C ASN A 151 24.98 -6.31 15.52
N THR A 152 25.89 -6.56 16.46
CA THR A 152 26.58 -5.47 17.20
C THR A 152 27.43 -4.64 16.24
N LEU A 153 28.22 -5.29 15.38
CA LEU A 153 29.00 -4.59 14.34
C LEU A 153 28.09 -3.80 13.38
N ARG A 154 26.93 -4.34 12.99
CA ARG A 154 25.93 -3.65 12.17
C ARG A 154 25.44 -2.38 12.85
N LYS A 155 25.07 -2.46 14.15
CA LYS A 155 24.62 -1.31 14.95
C LYS A 155 25.71 -0.27 15.19
N MET A 156 26.97 -0.68 15.16
CA MET A 156 28.14 0.22 15.18
C MET A 156 28.45 0.85 13.81
N GLY A 157 27.68 0.55 12.76
CA GLY A 157 27.94 1.02 11.39
C GLY A 157 29.07 0.29 10.65
N LYS A 158 29.64 -0.78 11.23
CA LYS A 158 30.72 -1.58 10.65
C LYS A 158 30.16 -2.65 9.69
N PHE A 159 29.41 -2.21 8.68
CA PHE A 159 28.59 -3.09 7.84
C PHE A 159 29.38 -4.15 7.07
N LYS A 160 30.59 -3.83 6.58
CA LYS A 160 31.46 -4.78 5.88
C LYS A 160 31.90 -5.93 6.78
N GLU A 161 32.30 -5.61 8.01
CA GLU A 161 32.70 -6.59 9.02
C GLU A 161 31.49 -7.41 9.47
N ALA A 162 30.36 -6.75 9.72
CA ALA A 162 29.10 -7.41 10.07
C ALA A 162 28.70 -8.45 9.01
N LEU A 163 28.70 -8.08 7.73
CA LEU A 163 28.29 -8.95 6.64
C LEU A 163 29.07 -10.26 6.59
N VAL A 164 30.36 -10.26 6.95
CA VAL A 164 31.17 -11.50 7.04
C VAL A 164 30.54 -12.51 8.01
N TYR A 165 29.96 -12.05 9.13
CA TYR A 165 29.28 -12.91 10.09
C TYR A 165 27.92 -13.39 9.58
N TYR A 166 27.17 -12.53 8.88
CA TYR A 166 25.89 -12.91 8.28
C TYR A 166 26.06 -13.92 7.13
N GLU A 167 27.09 -13.77 6.29
CA GLU A 167 27.41 -14.74 5.23
C GLU A 167 27.87 -16.08 5.83
N LYS A 168 28.60 -16.07 6.96
CA LYS A 168 28.90 -17.30 7.72
C LYS A 168 27.64 -17.97 8.26
N LEU A 169 26.70 -17.20 8.81
CA LEU A 169 25.41 -17.72 9.28
C LEU A 169 24.62 -18.36 8.14
N ALA A 170 24.60 -17.73 6.97
CA ALA A 170 23.92 -18.26 5.78
C ALA A 170 24.51 -19.60 5.30
N VAL A 171 25.83 -19.80 5.40
CA VAL A 171 26.48 -21.09 5.06
C VAL A 171 26.14 -22.18 6.07
N LEU A 172 25.97 -21.82 7.35
CA LEU A 172 25.63 -22.75 8.43
C LEU A 172 24.15 -23.18 8.42
N ASP A 173 23.28 -22.41 7.77
CA ASP A 173 21.84 -22.64 7.69
C ASP A 173 21.49 -23.74 6.66
N GLN A 174 21.66 -25.00 7.04
CA GLN A 174 21.49 -26.15 6.12
C GLN A 174 20.04 -26.60 5.89
N ASN A 175 19.05 -26.10 6.67
CA ASN A 175 17.64 -26.50 6.51
C ASN A 175 16.66 -25.39 6.95
N PRO A 176 16.47 -24.34 6.13
CA PRO A 176 15.67 -23.14 6.45
C PRO A 176 14.17 -23.41 6.67
N GLY A 177 13.73 -24.67 6.60
CA GLY A 177 12.34 -25.08 6.68
C GLY A 177 11.94 -25.92 7.89
N SER A 178 12.88 -26.27 8.77
CA SER A 178 12.55 -27.01 9.98
C SER A 178 12.09 -26.04 11.07
N SER A 179 10.94 -26.30 11.69
CA SER A 179 10.44 -25.62 12.90
C SER A 179 11.37 -25.75 14.12
N SER A 180 12.54 -26.35 13.91
CA SER A 180 13.57 -26.71 14.88
C SER A 180 14.85 -25.86 14.73
N MET A 181 14.91 -24.95 13.75
CA MET A 181 16.05 -24.04 13.57
C MET A 181 15.68 -22.60 13.92
N SER A 182 16.48 -22.04 14.80
CA SER A 182 16.10 -20.93 15.65
C SER A 182 16.88 -19.64 15.40
N TYR A 183 17.39 -19.42 14.17
CA TYR A 183 18.19 -18.22 13.86
C TYR A 183 17.82 -17.57 12.54
N MET A 184 16.62 -17.84 12.01
CA MET A 184 16.18 -17.31 10.72
C MET A 184 16.10 -15.77 10.66
N ASN A 185 16.15 -15.09 11.81
CA ASN A 185 16.04 -13.63 11.90
C ASN A 185 17.28 -12.87 11.38
N TYR A 186 18.46 -13.49 11.24
CA TYR A 186 19.60 -12.80 10.60
C TYR A 186 19.27 -12.43 9.14
N ASN A 187 18.42 -13.21 8.48
CA ASN A 187 18.00 -12.97 7.11
C ASN A 187 17.35 -11.59 6.94
N ALA A 188 16.69 -11.07 7.97
CA ALA A 188 16.02 -9.76 7.93
C ALA A 188 16.98 -8.64 7.51
N HIS A 189 18.23 -8.68 7.97
CA HIS A 189 19.18 -7.58 7.76
C HIS A 189 20.05 -7.75 6.51
N LEU A 190 19.91 -8.86 5.76
CA LEU A 190 20.75 -9.11 4.58
C LEU A 190 20.56 -8.06 3.47
N PRO A 191 19.32 -7.66 3.09
CA PRO A 191 19.13 -6.59 2.11
C PRO A 191 19.75 -5.26 2.53
N GLU A 192 19.63 -4.88 3.82
CA GLU A 192 20.29 -3.70 4.39
C GLU A 192 21.82 -3.78 4.19
N LEU A 193 22.42 -4.90 4.60
CA LEU A 193 23.87 -5.09 4.52
C LEU A 193 24.36 -5.12 3.07
N TRP A 194 23.63 -5.75 2.16
CA TRP A 194 24.00 -5.76 0.74
C TRP A 194 23.91 -4.37 0.11
N LEU A 195 22.89 -3.59 0.44
CA LEU A 195 22.78 -2.19 0.01
C LEU A 195 23.97 -1.37 0.50
N ARG A 196 24.26 -1.43 1.80
CA ARG A 196 25.33 -0.64 2.43
C ARG A 196 26.72 -1.03 1.95
N VAL A 197 26.96 -2.31 1.66
CA VAL A 197 28.29 -2.82 1.31
C VAL A 197 28.55 -2.83 -0.20
N TYR A 198 27.56 -3.23 -1.01
CA TYR A 198 27.73 -3.45 -2.44
C TYR A 198 26.92 -2.49 -3.33
N GLY A 199 25.94 -1.78 -2.77
CA GLY A 199 25.05 -0.90 -3.53
C GLY A 199 23.83 -1.62 -4.12
N PRO A 200 22.94 -0.85 -4.79
CA PRO A 200 21.59 -1.31 -5.13
C PRO A 200 21.56 -2.46 -6.13
N GLN A 201 22.35 -2.39 -7.20
CA GLN A 201 22.37 -3.42 -8.26
C GLN A 201 22.79 -4.79 -7.73
N GLU A 202 23.86 -4.83 -6.94
CA GLU A 202 24.35 -6.08 -6.38
C GLU A 202 23.45 -6.60 -5.24
N CYS A 203 22.78 -5.71 -4.49
CA CYS A 203 21.74 -6.10 -3.54
C CYS A 203 20.61 -6.88 -4.23
N LEU A 204 20.05 -6.35 -5.33
CA LEU A 204 18.97 -7.02 -6.07
C LEU A 204 19.42 -8.36 -6.64
N LYS A 205 20.62 -8.42 -7.22
CA LYS A 205 21.19 -9.66 -7.76
C LYS A 205 21.43 -10.72 -6.68
N ARG A 206 21.85 -10.31 -5.48
CA ARG A 206 22.02 -11.21 -4.34
C ARG A 206 20.69 -11.71 -3.81
N ALA A 207 19.69 -10.84 -3.69
CA ALA A 207 18.33 -11.21 -3.31
C ALA A 207 17.76 -12.30 -4.24
N LEU A 208 17.92 -12.15 -5.56
CA LEU A 208 17.46 -13.15 -6.54
C LEU A 208 18.18 -14.50 -6.49
N LYS A 209 19.40 -14.55 -5.94
CA LYS A 209 20.21 -15.77 -5.83
C LYS A 209 20.12 -16.39 -4.44
N TYR A 210 19.44 -15.74 -3.50
CA TYR A 210 19.36 -16.20 -2.13
C TYR A 210 18.50 -17.45 -2.06
N LYS A 211 19.10 -18.57 -1.61
CA LYS A 211 18.51 -19.92 -1.71
C LYS A 211 17.68 -20.33 -0.49
N ASN A 212 17.69 -19.55 0.59
CA ASN A 212 16.87 -19.88 1.75
C ASN A 212 15.40 -19.71 1.41
N LYS A 213 14.53 -20.51 2.04
CA LYS A 213 13.07 -20.36 1.92
C LYS A 213 12.72 -18.88 2.03
N ASP A 214 11.84 -18.44 1.14
CA ASP A 214 11.54 -17.05 0.90
C ASP A 214 11.38 -16.29 2.22
N CYS A 215 12.36 -15.46 2.55
CA CYS A 215 12.52 -14.90 3.89
C CYS A 215 11.32 -14.04 4.30
N ILE A 216 10.54 -13.60 3.31
CA ILE A 216 9.32 -12.81 3.42
C ILE A 216 8.15 -13.63 4.00
N GLU A 217 8.22 -14.96 4.01
CA GLU A 217 7.25 -15.82 4.73
C GLU A 217 7.25 -15.54 6.24
N TYR A 218 8.34 -15.01 6.78
CA TYR A 218 8.45 -14.67 8.21
C TYR A 218 8.09 -13.20 8.44
N HIS A 219 7.07 -12.95 9.27
CA HIS A 219 6.63 -11.59 9.65
C HIS A 219 7.77 -10.68 10.13
N SER A 220 8.77 -11.24 10.84
CA SER A 220 9.93 -10.49 11.32
C SER A 220 10.85 -9.96 10.21
N CYS A 221 10.81 -10.56 9.02
CA CYS A 221 11.67 -10.24 7.90
C CYS A 221 10.97 -9.43 6.80
N GLN A 222 9.63 -9.40 6.79
CA GLN A 222 8.84 -8.72 5.74
C GLN A 222 9.23 -7.25 5.57
N ILE A 223 9.18 -6.45 6.66
CA ILE A 223 9.48 -5.02 6.60
C ILE A 223 10.91 -4.75 6.07
N PRO A 224 11.99 -5.31 6.68
CA PRO A 224 13.34 -5.08 6.17
C PRO A 224 13.56 -5.51 4.73
N TRP A 225 12.93 -6.61 4.29
CA TRP A 225 13.06 -7.07 2.90
C TRP A 225 12.31 -6.16 1.94
N TYR A 226 11.02 -5.92 2.15
CA TYR A 226 10.25 -5.06 1.26
C TYR A 226 10.84 -3.66 1.19
N ALA A 227 11.13 -3.04 2.32
CA ALA A 227 11.59 -1.66 2.35
C ALA A 227 13.00 -1.48 1.75
N ASN A 228 13.96 -2.36 2.06
CA ASN A 228 15.29 -2.27 1.44
C ASN A 228 15.25 -2.64 -0.04
N LEU A 229 14.45 -3.63 -0.47
CA LEU A 229 14.31 -3.93 -1.89
C LEU A 229 13.62 -2.80 -2.65
N THR A 230 12.64 -2.11 -2.06
CA THR A 230 12.06 -0.87 -2.60
C THR A 230 13.13 0.19 -2.81
N LEU A 231 13.95 0.46 -1.78
CA LEU A 231 15.03 1.43 -1.88
C LEU A 231 16.07 1.02 -2.94
N ALA A 232 16.42 -0.26 -3.00
CA ALA A 232 17.34 -0.81 -3.99
C ALA A 232 16.81 -0.66 -5.42
N LEU A 233 15.53 -0.98 -5.66
CA LEU A 233 14.86 -0.82 -6.95
C LEU A 233 14.83 0.66 -7.36
N PHE A 234 14.52 1.56 -6.43
CA PHE A 234 14.48 2.99 -6.70
C PHE A 234 15.87 3.53 -7.03
N ALA A 235 16.88 3.25 -6.19
CA ALA A 235 18.26 3.67 -6.40
C ALA A 235 18.92 3.05 -7.65
N ALA A 236 18.38 1.92 -8.13
CA ALA A 236 18.77 1.26 -9.38
C ALA A 236 18.00 1.77 -10.62
N ASP A 237 17.14 2.79 -10.48
CA ASP A 237 16.29 3.34 -11.53
C ASP A 237 15.35 2.28 -12.16
N HIS A 238 14.93 1.29 -11.37
CA HIS A 238 13.96 0.28 -11.80
C HIS A 238 12.52 0.68 -11.50
N VAL A 239 12.33 1.54 -10.50
CA VAL A 239 11.03 2.11 -10.13
C VAL A 239 11.19 3.60 -9.87
N THR A 240 10.42 4.42 -10.59
CA THR A 240 10.39 5.89 -10.44
C THR A 240 8.98 6.45 -10.47
N THR A 241 8.00 5.60 -10.79
CA THR A 241 6.59 5.95 -10.93
C THR A 241 5.72 4.99 -10.13
N TYR A 242 4.44 5.34 -10.01
CA TYR A 242 3.39 4.45 -9.53
C TYR A 242 2.88 3.59 -10.69
N ASP A 243 3.69 2.63 -11.12
CA ASP A 243 3.30 1.67 -12.14
C ASP A 243 3.62 0.27 -11.63
N PHE A 244 2.58 -0.51 -11.37
CA PHE A 244 2.69 -1.87 -10.88
C PHE A 244 1.93 -2.80 -11.81
N PRO A 245 2.57 -3.89 -12.27
CA PRO A 245 1.86 -4.91 -13.03
C PRO A 245 0.73 -5.49 -12.18
N GLU A 246 -0.43 -5.74 -12.80
CA GLU A 246 -1.60 -6.32 -12.14
C GLU A 246 -1.24 -7.69 -11.52
N ALA A 247 -0.93 -7.69 -10.23
CA ALA A 247 -0.82 -8.90 -9.45
C ALA A 247 -2.10 -9.04 -8.63
N LYS A 248 -2.98 -9.97 -9.03
CA LYS A 248 -3.93 -10.52 -8.07
C LYS A 248 -3.12 -11.06 -6.88
N PRO A 249 -3.54 -10.81 -5.62
CA PRO A 249 -2.89 -11.44 -4.48
C PRO A 249 -2.95 -12.96 -4.68
N ARG A 250 -1.80 -13.60 -4.93
CA ARG A 250 -1.72 -15.06 -4.95
C ARG A 250 -1.49 -15.50 -3.51
N PRO A 251 -2.39 -16.30 -2.91
CA PRO A 251 -2.07 -16.94 -1.64
C PRO A 251 -0.85 -17.86 -1.85
N ALA A 252 0.17 -17.67 -1.01
CA ALA A 252 1.39 -18.47 -0.94
C ALA A 252 2.17 -18.59 -2.27
N ASN A 253 2.78 -17.49 -2.72
CA ASN A 253 3.85 -17.58 -3.73
C ASN A 253 5.17 -17.96 -3.02
N PRO A 254 5.77 -19.13 -3.25
CA PRO A 254 7.06 -19.49 -2.64
C PRO A 254 8.25 -18.65 -3.17
N ASP A 255 8.01 -17.72 -4.10
CA ASP A 255 8.98 -16.87 -4.78
C ASP A 255 8.68 -15.34 -4.59
N PHE A 256 8.13 -14.88 -3.45
CA PHE A 256 7.87 -13.44 -3.19
C PHE A 256 9.10 -12.58 -3.38
N THR A 257 10.28 -13.01 -2.90
CA THR A 257 11.52 -12.24 -3.13
C THR A 257 11.78 -12.00 -4.62
N LYS A 258 11.53 -13.02 -5.45
CA LYS A 258 11.71 -12.93 -6.90
C LYS A 258 10.64 -12.04 -7.54
N GLU A 259 9.39 -12.13 -7.12
CA GLU A 259 8.30 -11.24 -7.57
C GLU A 259 8.55 -9.79 -7.16
N ALA A 260 8.96 -9.56 -5.91
CA ALA A 260 9.29 -8.24 -5.37
C ALA A 260 10.37 -7.55 -6.21
N VAL A 261 11.38 -8.29 -6.69
CA VAL A 261 12.48 -7.75 -7.49
C VAL A 261 12.19 -7.76 -8.99
N GLN A 262 11.87 -8.90 -9.60
CA GLN A 262 11.73 -9.04 -11.06
C GLN A 262 10.47 -8.33 -11.58
N SER A 263 9.36 -8.45 -10.85
CA SER A 263 8.10 -7.77 -11.18
C SER A 263 8.02 -6.37 -10.55
N ARG A 264 9.08 -5.93 -9.83
CA ARG A 264 9.19 -4.61 -9.22
C ARG A 264 8.07 -4.30 -8.21
N MET A 265 7.57 -5.34 -7.55
CA MET A 265 6.42 -5.29 -6.65
C MET A 265 6.76 -4.92 -5.20
N ALA A 266 8.05 -4.89 -4.83
CA ALA A 266 8.48 -4.55 -3.47
C ALA A 266 7.84 -3.24 -2.94
N PRO A 267 7.80 -2.12 -3.70
CA PRO A 267 7.17 -0.89 -3.24
C PRO A 267 5.68 -1.03 -2.97
N LEU A 268 4.94 -1.80 -3.77
CA LEU A 268 3.52 -2.05 -3.54
C LEU A 268 3.30 -2.91 -2.29
N TYR A 269 4.10 -3.94 -2.08
CA TYR A 269 4.00 -4.79 -0.88
C TYR A 269 4.33 -4.03 0.39
N LEU A 270 5.36 -3.18 0.37
CA LEU A 270 5.66 -2.28 1.47
C LEU A 270 4.45 -1.38 1.78
N LEU A 271 3.92 -0.75 0.75
CA LEU A 271 2.85 0.23 0.85
C LEU A 271 1.54 -0.36 1.38
N ARG A 272 1.15 -1.55 0.90
CA ARG A 272 -0.10 -2.22 1.29
C ARG A 272 -0.01 -2.90 2.64
N ASN A 273 1.09 -3.60 2.90
CA ASN A 273 1.19 -4.47 4.08
C ASN A 273 1.80 -3.76 5.29
N HIS A 274 2.58 -2.69 5.08
CA HIS A 274 3.29 -2.00 6.15
C HIS A 274 3.28 -0.46 5.98
N PRO A 275 2.09 0.18 5.86
CA PRO A 275 1.97 1.62 5.62
C PRO A 275 2.64 2.49 6.71
N LEU A 276 2.69 2.01 7.96
CA LEU A 276 3.36 2.71 9.06
C LEU A 276 4.85 2.94 8.81
N VAL A 277 5.52 2.03 8.10
CA VAL A 277 6.93 2.21 7.71
C VAL A 277 7.08 3.43 6.81
N CYS A 278 6.17 3.59 5.85
CA CYS A 278 6.17 4.73 4.95
C CYS A 278 5.86 6.04 5.69
N GLU A 279 4.88 6.02 6.60
CA GLU A 279 4.53 7.19 7.41
C GLU A 279 5.71 7.67 8.26
N LEU A 280 6.41 6.75 8.92
CA LEU A 280 7.56 7.06 9.78
C LEU A 280 8.77 7.55 8.97
N LEU A 281 9.14 6.84 7.90
CA LEU A 281 10.28 7.24 7.06
C LEU A 281 10.08 8.62 6.42
N THR A 282 8.85 8.94 6.02
CA THR A 282 8.55 10.21 5.34
C THR A 282 8.22 11.34 6.33
N GLY A 283 8.26 11.10 7.64
CA GLY A 283 7.90 12.09 8.67
C GLY A 283 6.42 12.49 8.67
N MET A 284 5.56 11.64 8.08
CA MET A 284 4.10 11.75 8.12
C MET A 284 3.56 11.46 9.52
N ARG A 285 4.24 10.53 10.19
CA ARG A 285 4.07 10.17 11.59
C ARG A 285 5.40 10.45 12.32
N ARG A 286 5.31 10.89 13.56
CA ARG A 286 6.49 11.09 14.41
C ARG A 286 7.06 9.72 14.81
N MET A 287 8.37 9.66 15.03
CA MET A 287 8.99 8.47 15.61
C MET A 287 8.60 8.32 17.09
N PRO A 288 8.04 7.16 17.49
CA PRO A 288 7.71 6.90 18.88
C PRO A 288 8.98 6.75 19.71
N GLY A 289 8.92 7.18 20.96
CA GLY A 289 9.96 6.92 21.94
C GLY A 289 9.79 5.64 22.75
N GLY A 290 10.86 5.23 23.44
CA GLY A 290 10.79 4.14 24.41
C GLY A 290 11.77 2.98 24.17
N ARG A 291 11.47 1.81 24.74
CA ARG A 291 12.30 0.61 24.61
C ARG A 291 12.01 -0.14 23.32
N ILE A 292 13.05 -0.71 22.73
CA ILE A 292 12.90 -1.72 21.67
C ILE A 292 12.46 -3.03 22.35
N PRO A 293 11.29 -3.59 22.01
CA PRO A 293 10.80 -4.81 22.64
C PRO A 293 11.62 -6.01 22.19
N THR A 294 11.69 -7.06 23.02
CA THR A 294 12.35 -8.31 22.65
C THR A 294 11.52 -9.16 21.68
N ASN A 295 10.20 -8.99 21.65
CA ASN A 295 9.27 -9.65 20.74
C ASN A 295 8.30 -8.65 20.12
N PHE A 296 7.87 -8.88 18.87
CA PHE A 296 6.85 -8.08 18.22
C PHE A 296 5.49 -8.77 18.25
N PRO A 297 4.39 -8.03 18.46
CA PRO A 297 3.05 -8.62 18.56
C PRO A 297 2.47 -9.09 17.22
N GLY A 298 2.92 -8.55 16.09
CA GLY A 298 2.46 -8.91 14.74
C GLY A 298 3.12 -8.08 13.62
N SER A 299 2.83 -8.40 12.36
CA SER A 299 3.41 -7.75 11.17
C SER A 299 2.96 -6.31 10.92
N GLU A 300 1.88 -5.90 11.58
CA GLU A 300 1.31 -4.54 11.49
C GLU A 300 1.76 -3.64 12.66
N SER A 301 2.71 -4.12 13.47
CA SER A 301 3.15 -3.42 14.69
C SER A 301 3.85 -2.09 14.40
N LEU A 302 3.43 -1.02 15.09
CA LEU A 302 4.10 0.28 15.03
C LEU A 302 5.55 0.16 15.50
N LEU A 303 5.80 -0.57 16.59
CA LEU A 303 7.15 -0.81 17.11
C LEU A 303 8.04 -1.52 16.07
N GLN A 304 7.52 -2.47 15.30
CA GLN A 304 8.30 -3.13 14.25
C GLN A 304 8.69 -2.15 13.14
N ALA A 305 7.75 -1.29 12.72
CA ALA A 305 7.99 -0.25 11.74
C ALA A 305 9.01 0.80 12.23
N ALA A 306 8.86 1.27 13.48
CA ALA A 306 9.75 2.24 14.12
C ALA A 306 11.17 1.71 14.29
N VAL A 307 11.31 0.43 14.64
CA VAL A 307 12.60 -0.24 14.73
C VAL A 307 13.33 -0.26 13.39
N TYR A 308 12.63 -0.62 12.31
CA TYR A 308 13.22 -0.60 10.98
C TYR A 308 13.61 0.82 10.57
N ALA A 309 12.68 1.77 10.72
CA ALA A 309 12.91 3.15 10.34
C ALA A 309 14.08 3.75 11.14
N THR A 310 14.22 3.46 12.44
CA THR A 310 15.38 3.90 13.25
C THR A 310 16.70 3.31 12.73
N SER A 311 16.68 2.07 12.23
CA SER A 311 17.90 1.38 11.76
C SER A 311 18.32 1.77 10.35
N CYS A 312 17.39 2.24 9.52
CA CYS A 312 17.59 2.37 8.08
C CYS A 312 17.18 3.74 7.51
N LEU A 313 16.62 4.67 8.28
CA LEU A 313 16.24 6.00 7.78
C LEU A 313 17.42 6.72 7.10
N ASP A 314 18.63 6.56 7.64
CA ASP A 314 19.85 7.11 7.08
C ASP A 314 20.12 6.65 5.63
N LEU A 315 19.79 5.39 5.28
CA LEU A 315 19.89 4.89 3.90
C LEU A 315 18.94 5.64 2.96
N TRP A 316 17.72 5.91 3.42
CA TRP A 316 16.73 6.64 2.64
C TRP A 316 17.10 8.11 2.48
N GLU A 317 17.58 8.75 3.55
CA GLU A 317 18.06 10.14 3.53
C GLU A 317 19.27 10.31 2.61
N GLN A 318 20.18 9.34 2.60
CA GLN A 318 21.37 9.35 1.73
C GLN A 318 21.07 9.02 0.27
N THR A 319 19.87 8.53 -0.05
CA THR A 319 19.46 8.20 -1.42
C THR A 319 18.61 9.34 -2.00
N PRO A 320 19.14 10.16 -2.93
CA PRO A 320 18.45 11.35 -3.43
C PRO A 320 17.07 11.03 -4.01
N GLY A 321 16.04 11.73 -3.53
CA GLY A 321 14.66 11.58 -4.01
C GLY A 321 13.91 10.34 -3.47
N ALA A 322 14.54 9.45 -2.70
CA ALA A 322 13.89 8.22 -2.24
C ALA A 322 12.74 8.48 -1.27
N LEU A 323 12.91 9.41 -0.31
CA LEU A 323 11.85 9.81 0.61
C LEU A 323 10.72 10.57 -0.10
N GLU A 324 11.03 11.39 -1.11
CA GLU A 324 10.01 12.06 -1.93
C GLU A 324 9.21 11.05 -2.75
N TYR A 325 9.89 10.08 -3.38
CA TYR A 325 9.24 8.96 -4.06
C TYR A 325 8.33 8.21 -3.11
N LEU A 326 8.82 7.80 -1.94
CA LEU A 326 8.02 7.07 -0.95
C LEU A 326 6.81 7.89 -0.49
N ARG A 327 6.98 9.18 -0.22
CA ARG A 327 5.88 10.10 0.14
C ARG A 327 4.82 10.17 -0.95
N LYS A 328 5.22 10.34 -2.23
CA LYS A 328 4.29 10.36 -3.36
C LYS A 328 3.55 9.03 -3.50
N MET A 329 4.24 7.91 -3.33
CA MET A 329 3.62 6.57 -3.36
C MET A 329 2.55 6.44 -2.27
N THR A 330 2.88 6.82 -1.04
CA THR A 330 1.98 6.77 0.11
C THR A 330 0.77 7.68 -0.07
N ASN A 331 0.98 8.93 -0.45
CA ASN A 331 -0.11 9.86 -0.70
C ASN A 331 -1.05 9.38 -1.82
N THR A 332 -0.48 8.82 -2.90
CA THR A 332 -1.25 8.29 -4.04
C THR A 332 -2.16 7.13 -3.63
N GLN A 333 -1.65 6.17 -2.85
CA GLN A 333 -2.44 5.04 -2.36
C GLN A 333 -3.53 5.50 -1.39
N ILE A 334 -3.19 6.32 -0.38
CA ILE A 334 -4.16 6.84 0.60
C ILE A 334 -5.28 7.63 -0.11
N LEU A 335 -4.93 8.46 -1.09
CA LEU A 335 -5.88 9.22 -1.89
C LEU A 335 -6.83 8.28 -2.65
N GLY A 336 -6.28 7.28 -3.33
CA GLY A 336 -7.05 6.25 -4.04
C GLY A 336 -8.00 5.48 -3.11
N ASP A 337 -7.51 4.96 -1.99
CA ASP A 337 -8.30 4.20 -1.01
C ASP A 337 -9.46 5.02 -0.43
N LYS A 338 -9.20 6.29 -0.09
CA LYS A 338 -10.25 7.20 0.40
C LYS A 338 -11.30 7.48 -0.67
N MET A 339 -10.88 7.74 -1.90
CA MET A 339 -11.81 7.97 -3.01
C MET A 339 -12.62 6.72 -3.37
N ALA A 340 -12.05 5.52 -3.27
CA ALA A 340 -12.74 4.26 -3.51
C ALA A 340 -13.84 4.00 -2.48
N LYS A 341 -13.58 4.25 -1.20
CA LYS A 341 -14.58 4.13 -0.12
C LYS A 341 -15.72 5.14 -0.25
N GLY A 342 -15.45 6.32 -0.83
CA GLY A 342 -16.45 7.36 -1.12
C GLY A 342 -17.45 7.04 -2.23
N VAL A 343 -17.35 5.89 -2.89
CA VAL A 343 -18.26 5.50 -3.97
C VAL A 343 -19.61 5.00 -3.42
N ASP A 344 -19.70 4.64 -2.13
CA ASP A 344 -20.96 4.33 -1.45
C ASP A 344 -21.77 5.63 -1.21
N MET A 345 -22.76 5.87 -2.07
CA MET A 345 -23.56 7.09 -2.11
C MET A 345 -24.54 7.24 -0.92
N THR A 346 -24.49 6.36 0.08
CA THR A 346 -25.43 6.37 1.22
C THR A 346 -24.89 7.03 2.49
N ASN A 347 -23.56 7.14 2.66
CA ASN A 347 -22.82 7.96 3.66
C ASN A 347 -21.29 7.67 3.49
N PRO A 348 -20.32 8.56 3.78
CA PRO A 348 -20.38 9.87 4.45
C PRO A 348 -19.63 11.00 3.70
N ILE A 349 -19.69 12.21 4.25
CA ILE A 349 -18.92 13.38 3.82
C ILE A 349 -17.42 13.03 3.88
N ILE A 350 -16.79 12.78 2.73
CA ILE A 350 -15.34 12.80 2.67
C ILE A 350 -14.92 14.25 2.88
N GLU A 351 -14.11 14.47 3.91
CA GLU A 351 -13.50 15.78 4.10
C GLU A 351 -12.56 16.06 2.92
N VAL A 352 -12.88 17.12 2.17
CA VAL A 352 -12.10 17.52 1.00
C VAL A 352 -10.70 17.96 1.41
N ALA A 353 -10.55 18.68 2.53
CA ALA A 353 -9.28 19.26 2.95
C ALA A 353 -8.14 18.23 3.14
N PRO A 354 -8.33 17.09 3.83
CA PRO A 354 -7.32 16.02 3.87
C PRO A 354 -6.90 15.50 2.50
N LEU A 355 -7.83 15.37 1.54
CA LEU A 355 -7.50 14.92 0.19
C LEU A 355 -6.64 15.95 -0.55
N LEU A 356 -6.99 17.24 -0.44
CA LEU A 356 -6.21 18.31 -1.07
C LEU A 356 -4.80 18.37 -0.49
N LYS A 357 -4.65 18.18 0.82
CA LYS A 357 -3.34 18.13 1.47
C LYS A 357 -2.47 17.01 0.89
N LEU A 358 -3.02 15.81 0.66
CA LEU A 358 -2.27 14.71 0.05
C LEU A 358 -1.77 15.08 -1.36
N ILE A 359 -2.61 15.76 -2.16
CA ILE A 359 -2.25 16.22 -3.51
C ILE A 359 -1.14 17.28 -3.43
N ASP A 360 -1.27 18.25 -2.53
CA ASP A 360 -0.32 19.34 -2.33
C ASP A 360 1.04 18.84 -1.80
N ASP A 361 1.03 17.81 -0.94
CA ASP A 361 2.23 17.12 -0.44
C ASP A 361 2.88 16.20 -1.49
N GLY A 362 2.27 16.07 -2.68
CA GLY A 362 2.79 15.35 -3.83
C GLY A 362 2.19 13.96 -4.01
N ILE A 363 1.78 13.66 -5.25
CA ILE A 363 1.22 12.37 -5.70
C ILE A 363 1.76 11.99 -7.09
N PHE A 364 1.43 10.77 -7.53
CA PHE A 364 1.48 10.37 -8.93
C PHE A 364 0.09 10.57 -9.55
N PRO A 365 -0.18 11.69 -10.25
CA PRO A 365 -1.53 12.09 -10.64
C PRO A 365 -2.16 11.19 -11.73
N ASN A 366 -1.33 10.40 -12.42
CA ASN A 366 -1.73 9.47 -13.48
C ASN A 366 -1.75 8.02 -13.01
N ALA A 367 -1.58 7.79 -11.71
CA ALA A 367 -1.62 6.46 -11.13
C ALA A 367 -3.01 5.82 -11.31
N LEU A 368 -2.99 4.52 -11.55
CA LEU A 368 -4.17 3.68 -11.40
C LEU A 368 -4.29 3.31 -9.91
N HIS A 369 -5.49 3.46 -9.35
CA HIS A 369 -5.75 2.97 -8.02
C HIS A 369 -5.67 1.43 -7.99
N ILE A 370 -5.04 0.89 -6.95
CA ILE A 370 -4.85 -0.54 -6.74
C ILE A 370 -5.56 -0.91 -5.43
N GLY A 371 -6.80 -1.42 -5.55
CA GLY A 371 -7.66 -1.83 -4.44
C GLY A 371 -8.07 -3.31 -4.54
N GLU A 372 -8.75 -3.84 -3.52
CA GLU A 372 -9.17 -5.25 -3.45
C GLU A 372 -10.40 -5.57 -4.31
N GLU A 373 -11.31 -4.60 -4.44
CA GLU A 373 -12.55 -4.74 -5.21
C GLU A 373 -12.48 -3.88 -6.48
N ALA A 374 -12.11 -4.53 -7.59
CA ALA A 374 -12.37 -4.21 -8.99
C ALA A 374 -12.76 -2.76 -9.34
N SER A 375 -11.76 -1.90 -9.53
CA SER A 375 -11.59 -1.13 -10.77
C SER A 375 -10.22 -0.42 -10.73
N HIS A 376 -9.25 -0.89 -11.52
CA HIS A 376 -7.97 -0.19 -11.72
C HIS A 376 -8.25 1.10 -12.51
N GLU A 377 -8.70 2.14 -11.82
CA GLU A 377 -9.08 3.41 -12.43
C GLU A 377 -8.07 4.51 -12.13
N PRO A 378 -7.81 5.40 -13.11
CA PRO A 378 -7.03 6.59 -12.86
C PRO A 378 -7.68 7.44 -11.76
N LEU A 379 -6.85 8.06 -10.92
CA LEU A 379 -7.33 8.95 -9.85
C LEU A 379 -8.32 10.01 -10.35
N LEU A 380 -8.11 10.56 -11.55
CA LEU A 380 -9.01 11.53 -12.16
C LEU A 380 -10.42 10.97 -12.45
N HIS A 381 -10.53 9.71 -12.88
CA HIS A 381 -11.81 9.05 -13.12
C HIS A 381 -12.54 8.73 -11.82
N MET A 382 -11.82 8.48 -10.73
CA MET A 382 -12.40 8.30 -9.41
C MET A 382 -12.86 9.62 -8.77
N ALA A 383 -12.14 10.70 -9.03
CA ALA A 383 -12.40 12.02 -8.45
C ALA A 383 -13.77 12.58 -8.81
N ILE A 384 -14.32 12.26 -10.00
CA ILE A 384 -15.62 12.77 -10.46
C ILE A 384 -16.78 12.36 -9.54
N PHE A 385 -16.60 11.28 -8.77
CA PHE A 385 -17.62 10.74 -7.88
C PHE A 385 -17.57 11.34 -6.46
N GLN A 386 -16.54 12.12 -6.12
CA GLN A 386 -16.36 12.64 -4.77
C GLN A 386 -17.36 13.76 -4.49
N ARG A 387 -18.11 13.64 -3.39
CA ARG A 387 -19.09 14.66 -2.99
C ARG A 387 -18.99 14.93 -1.50
N PRO A 388 -18.99 16.22 -1.09
CA PRO A 388 -18.86 17.44 -1.91
C PRO A 388 -17.44 17.62 -2.50
N GLY A 389 -17.26 18.56 -3.43
CA GLY A 389 -15.93 19.08 -3.82
C GLY A 389 -15.14 18.33 -4.91
N ALA A 390 -15.77 17.49 -5.73
CA ALA A 390 -15.07 16.84 -6.85
C ALA A 390 -14.41 17.83 -7.82
N ASP A 391 -15.05 18.96 -8.11
CA ASP A 391 -14.51 20.03 -8.96
C ASP A 391 -13.17 20.54 -8.42
N ILE A 392 -13.10 20.82 -7.11
CA ILE A 392 -11.87 21.30 -6.44
C ILE A 392 -10.78 20.22 -6.50
N ILE A 393 -11.13 18.95 -6.23
CA ILE A 393 -10.20 17.83 -6.29
C ILE A 393 -9.67 17.64 -7.72
N ILE A 394 -10.55 17.70 -8.73
CA ILE A 394 -10.20 17.57 -10.15
C ILE A 394 -9.24 18.68 -10.57
N GLU A 395 -9.53 19.92 -10.21
CA GLU A 395 -8.67 21.07 -10.51
C GLU A 395 -7.28 20.90 -9.89
N LYS A 396 -7.22 20.42 -8.65
CA LYS A 396 -5.97 20.12 -7.95
C LYS A 396 -5.20 18.96 -8.60
N LEU A 397 -5.89 17.88 -9.00
CA LEU A 397 -5.26 16.78 -9.74
C LEU A 397 -4.68 17.26 -11.08
N ILE A 398 -5.42 18.09 -11.82
CA ILE A 398 -4.97 18.66 -13.09
C ILE A 398 -3.75 19.56 -12.86
N ALA A 399 -3.78 20.42 -11.84
CA ALA A 399 -2.65 21.26 -11.46
C ALA A 399 -1.42 20.43 -11.06
N ALA A 400 -1.62 19.26 -10.44
CA ALA A 400 -0.56 18.31 -10.12
C ALA A 400 -0.03 17.53 -11.34
N GLY A 401 -0.63 17.68 -12.53
CA GLY A 401 -0.18 17.04 -13.78
C GLY A 401 -1.01 15.84 -14.22
N ALA A 402 -2.26 15.72 -13.77
CA ALA A 402 -3.17 14.67 -14.25
C ALA A 402 -3.44 14.81 -15.76
N ASN A 403 -3.24 13.72 -16.49
CA ASN A 403 -3.51 13.62 -17.90
C ASN A 403 -5.01 13.37 -18.11
N VAL A 404 -5.72 14.45 -18.42
CA VAL A 404 -7.16 14.45 -18.69
C VAL A 404 -7.58 13.58 -19.87
N LYS A 405 -6.64 13.17 -20.73
CA LYS A 405 -6.92 12.36 -21.92
C LYS A 405 -6.87 10.86 -21.67
N ILE A 406 -6.54 10.41 -20.46
CA ILE A 406 -6.54 8.98 -20.14
C ILE A 406 -7.93 8.38 -20.43
N GLN A 407 -7.92 7.22 -21.06
CA GLN A 407 -9.12 6.48 -21.43
C GLN A 407 -9.14 5.12 -20.72
N VAL A 408 -10.31 4.72 -20.23
CA VAL A 408 -10.53 3.42 -19.57
C VAL A 408 -11.59 2.59 -20.30
N GLY A 409 -11.54 1.27 -20.14
CA GLY A 409 -12.52 0.34 -20.73
C GLY A 409 -12.70 0.57 -22.25
N PRO A 410 -13.92 0.89 -22.73
CA PRO A 410 -14.20 1.09 -24.16
C PRO A 410 -13.67 2.43 -24.73
N GLY A 411 -12.66 3.02 -24.09
CA GLY A 411 -12.05 4.27 -24.50
C GLY A 411 -12.70 5.51 -23.87
N LEU A 412 -13.21 5.39 -22.64
CA LEU A 412 -13.93 6.46 -21.93
C LEU A 412 -12.97 7.37 -21.15
N THR A 413 -13.08 8.67 -21.39
CA THR A 413 -12.41 9.68 -20.53
C THR A 413 -13.24 9.99 -19.28
N ALA A 414 -12.67 10.73 -18.33
CA ALA A 414 -13.39 11.20 -17.15
C ALA A 414 -14.66 11.99 -17.53
N LEU A 415 -14.63 12.77 -18.62
CA LEU A 415 -15.80 13.54 -19.09
C LEU A 415 -16.95 12.64 -19.56
N HIS A 416 -16.65 11.51 -20.22
CA HIS A 416 -17.67 10.54 -20.62
C HIS A 416 -18.43 10.02 -19.40
N LYS A 417 -17.69 9.59 -18.37
CA LYS A 417 -18.29 9.12 -17.12
C LYS A 417 -19.04 10.23 -16.39
N ALA A 418 -18.49 11.45 -16.34
CA ALA A 418 -19.12 12.58 -15.69
C ALA A 418 -20.49 12.92 -16.29
N CYS A 419 -20.59 12.90 -17.63
CA CYS A 419 -21.86 13.08 -18.35
C CYS A 419 -22.85 11.94 -18.11
N TYR A 420 -22.38 10.69 -18.02
CA TYR A 420 -23.24 9.52 -17.83
C TYR A 420 -23.81 9.41 -16.39
N TYR A 421 -23.00 9.72 -15.38
CA TYR A 421 -23.35 9.54 -13.96
C TYR A 421 -23.82 10.83 -13.26
N ALA A 422 -24.22 11.86 -14.01
CA ALA A 422 -24.73 13.12 -13.48
C ALA A 422 -23.78 13.78 -12.46
N CYS A 423 -22.53 14.00 -12.86
CA CYS A 423 -21.52 14.49 -11.94
C CYS A 423 -21.57 16.02 -11.67
N GLY A 424 -22.55 16.75 -12.21
CA GLY A 424 -22.77 18.16 -11.93
C GLY A 424 -21.95 19.11 -12.82
N ARG A 425 -22.49 20.32 -13.00
CA ARG A 425 -21.96 21.34 -13.93
C ARG A 425 -20.51 21.74 -13.63
N ALA A 426 -20.15 21.88 -12.36
CA ALA A 426 -18.81 22.28 -11.96
C ALA A 426 -17.76 21.27 -12.45
N VAL A 427 -18.02 19.96 -12.30
CA VAL A 427 -17.14 18.89 -12.80
C VAL A 427 -17.00 18.94 -14.32
N ILE A 428 -18.12 19.11 -15.05
CA ILE A 428 -18.09 19.25 -16.51
C ILE A 428 -17.22 20.45 -16.92
N ARG A 429 -17.41 21.59 -16.24
CA ARG A 429 -16.65 22.82 -16.51
C ARG A 429 -15.16 22.65 -16.28
N SER A 430 -14.74 22.10 -15.14
CA SER A 430 -13.31 21.89 -14.85
C SER A 430 -12.66 20.96 -15.87
N LEU A 431 -13.34 19.87 -16.27
CA LEU A 431 -12.83 18.93 -17.28
C LEU A 431 -12.74 19.55 -18.69
N VAL A 432 -13.78 20.26 -19.14
CA VAL A 432 -13.78 20.88 -20.48
C VAL A 432 -12.78 22.03 -20.56
N ASN A 433 -12.65 22.84 -19.49
CA ASN A 433 -11.63 23.88 -19.41
C ASN A 433 -10.20 23.31 -19.46
N ALA A 434 -10.00 22.08 -18.99
CA ALA A 434 -8.73 21.36 -19.12
C ALA A 434 -8.48 20.78 -20.53
N GLY A 435 -9.36 21.03 -21.50
CA GLY A 435 -9.18 20.69 -22.90
C GLY A 435 -9.87 19.40 -23.37
N LEU A 436 -10.73 18.80 -22.54
CA LEU A 436 -11.59 17.69 -22.98
C LEU A 436 -12.72 18.20 -23.86
N SER A 437 -12.92 17.55 -25.02
CA SER A 437 -14.04 17.90 -25.90
C SER A 437 -15.30 17.13 -25.52
N PRO A 438 -16.46 17.80 -25.35
CA PRO A 438 -17.76 17.14 -25.24
C PRO A 438 -18.16 16.33 -26.49
N LEU A 439 -17.42 16.48 -27.59
CA LEU A 439 -17.63 15.80 -28.87
C LEU A 439 -16.63 14.67 -29.14
N LEU A 440 -15.71 14.41 -28.22
CA LEU A 440 -14.74 13.31 -28.35
C LEU A 440 -15.49 11.98 -28.46
N ARG A 441 -15.16 11.16 -29.47
CA ARG A 441 -15.78 9.85 -29.66
C ARG A 441 -14.97 8.78 -28.93
N SER A 442 -15.63 7.86 -28.24
CA SER A 442 -14.97 6.66 -27.72
C SER A 442 -14.65 5.68 -28.87
N PRO A 443 -13.45 5.09 -28.92
CA PRO A 443 -13.02 4.22 -30.01
C PRO A 443 -13.66 2.81 -30.05
N ALA A 444 -14.28 2.29 -28.98
CA ALA A 444 -14.77 0.91 -28.96
C ALA A 444 -16.26 0.77 -28.55
N GLY A 445 -17.06 0.12 -29.41
CA GLY A 445 -18.46 -0.27 -29.16
C GLY A 445 -19.43 0.01 -30.31
N VAL A 446 -20.51 -0.78 -30.42
CA VAL A 446 -21.58 -0.66 -31.46
C VAL A 446 -22.28 0.71 -31.43
N VAL A 447 -22.15 1.47 -30.34
CA VAL A 447 -22.59 2.85 -30.26
C VAL A 447 -21.41 3.73 -29.83
N LEU A 448 -20.79 4.38 -30.81
CA LEU A 448 -19.74 5.39 -30.62
C LEU A 448 -20.33 6.62 -29.91
N ARG A 449 -20.35 6.64 -28.57
CA ARG A 449 -21.02 7.72 -27.82
C ARG A 449 -20.04 8.82 -27.39
N LYS A 450 -20.38 10.05 -27.75
CA LYS A 450 -19.74 11.28 -27.26
C LYS A 450 -20.22 11.56 -25.83
N PRO A 451 -19.44 12.27 -24.97
CA PRO A 451 -19.89 12.65 -23.63
C PRO A 451 -21.26 13.32 -23.63
N ILE A 452 -21.48 14.26 -24.54
CA ILE A 452 -22.77 14.97 -24.67
C ILE A 452 -23.95 14.03 -24.97
N MET A 453 -23.71 12.96 -25.74
CA MET A 453 -24.74 11.96 -26.06
C MET A 453 -25.00 11.02 -24.88
N MET A 454 -23.99 10.76 -24.04
CA MET A 454 -24.17 10.01 -22.80
C MET A 454 -25.00 10.79 -21.78
N ALA A 455 -24.81 12.12 -21.70
CA ALA A 455 -25.68 12.96 -20.89
C ALA A 455 -27.14 12.89 -21.38
N ALA A 456 -27.34 13.06 -22.69
CA ALA A 456 -28.66 12.99 -23.33
C ALA A 456 -29.36 11.65 -23.11
N GLU A 457 -28.65 10.52 -23.30
CA GLU A 457 -29.20 9.18 -23.08
C GLU A 457 -29.67 8.99 -21.64
N GLN A 458 -28.96 9.54 -20.65
CA GLN A 458 -29.27 9.35 -19.23
C GLN A 458 -30.28 10.36 -18.68
N GLY A 459 -30.67 11.36 -19.48
CA GLY A 459 -31.58 12.44 -19.06
C GLY A 459 -30.94 13.45 -18.10
N ASN A 460 -29.61 13.50 -18.06
CA ASN A 460 -28.79 14.41 -17.27
C ASN A 460 -28.72 15.82 -17.92
N TRP A 461 -29.77 16.63 -17.75
CA TRP A 461 -29.95 17.87 -18.51
C TRP A 461 -28.98 18.98 -18.11
N GLU A 462 -28.53 19.00 -16.85
CA GLU A 462 -27.57 20.00 -16.37
C GLU A 462 -26.21 19.82 -17.06
N GLU A 463 -25.75 18.59 -17.19
CA GLU A 463 -24.52 18.23 -17.88
C GLU A 463 -24.62 18.46 -19.38
N LEU A 464 -25.79 18.16 -19.98
CA LEU A 464 -26.06 18.43 -21.40
C LEU A 464 -25.96 19.94 -21.69
N ASP A 465 -26.69 20.74 -20.92
CA ASP A 465 -26.73 22.20 -21.04
C ASP A 465 -25.34 22.81 -20.86
N GLU A 466 -24.60 22.37 -19.82
CA GLU A 466 -23.24 22.81 -19.57
C GLU A 466 -22.29 22.43 -20.70
N CYS A 467 -22.39 21.21 -21.23
CA CYS A 467 -21.60 20.80 -22.40
C CYS A 467 -21.88 21.72 -23.60
N LEU A 468 -23.16 21.98 -23.93
CA LEU A 468 -23.55 22.86 -25.03
C LEU A 468 -23.03 24.29 -24.85
N ASN A 469 -23.08 24.82 -23.62
CA ASN A 469 -22.56 26.14 -23.29
C ASN A 469 -21.04 26.25 -23.45
N LEU A 470 -20.32 25.16 -23.19
CA LEU A 470 -18.86 25.11 -23.30
C LEU A 470 -18.36 24.68 -24.69
N LEU A 471 -19.25 24.28 -25.61
CA LEU A 471 -18.87 23.97 -26.99
C LEU A 471 -18.37 25.23 -27.71
N ARG A 472 -17.07 25.30 -27.94
CA ARG A 472 -16.45 26.38 -28.74
C ARG A 472 -16.72 26.24 -30.23
N THR A 473 -16.90 25.01 -30.72
CA THR A 473 -17.11 24.67 -32.14
C THR A 473 -18.00 23.44 -32.25
N GLY A 474 -18.75 23.32 -33.35
CA GLY A 474 -19.55 22.13 -33.65
C GLY A 474 -20.91 22.08 -32.93
N ASN A 475 -21.32 23.18 -32.30
CA ASN A 475 -22.71 23.40 -31.89
C ASN A 475 -23.53 23.74 -33.14
N SER A 476 -24.09 22.71 -33.78
CA SER A 476 -24.84 22.80 -35.04
C SER A 476 -26.24 22.21 -34.89
N GLU A 477 -27.12 22.58 -35.80
CA GLU A 477 -28.47 22.00 -35.89
C GLU A 477 -28.42 20.46 -36.06
N ASP A 478 -27.47 19.93 -36.84
CA ASP A 478 -27.27 18.47 -36.97
C ASP A 478 -26.92 17.81 -35.63
N LEU A 479 -26.11 18.47 -34.81
CA LEU A 479 -25.79 17.98 -33.47
C LEU A 479 -27.06 17.98 -32.60
N HIS A 480 -27.84 19.05 -32.64
CA HIS A 480 -29.11 19.15 -31.92
C HIS A 480 -30.10 18.05 -32.33
N LYS A 481 -30.28 17.82 -33.63
CA LYS A 481 -31.12 16.72 -34.15
C LYS A 481 -30.61 15.34 -33.71
N SER A 482 -29.29 15.15 -33.71
CA SER A 482 -28.68 13.92 -33.21
C SER A 482 -28.93 13.71 -31.70
N ILE A 483 -28.87 14.78 -30.92
CA ILE A 483 -29.19 14.75 -29.48
C ILE A 483 -30.67 14.40 -29.28
N LEU A 484 -31.59 15.03 -30.02
CA LEU A 484 -33.03 14.73 -29.95
C LEU A 484 -33.33 13.27 -30.30
N TYR A 485 -32.66 12.71 -31.31
CA TYR A 485 -32.79 11.30 -31.64
C TYR A 485 -32.35 10.39 -30.50
N VAL A 486 -31.24 10.71 -29.81
CA VAL A 486 -30.76 9.94 -28.66
C VAL A 486 -31.72 10.05 -27.47
N ILE A 487 -32.26 11.25 -27.23
CA ILE A 487 -33.28 11.49 -26.19
C ILE A 487 -34.48 10.57 -26.45
N THR A 488 -35.10 10.64 -27.63
CA THR A 488 -36.35 9.90 -27.94
C THR A 488 -36.15 8.39 -28.04
N SER A 489 -34.93 7.94 -28.32
CA SER A 489 -34.58 6.51 -28.42
C SER A 489 -34.06 5.92 -27.10
N SER A 490 -33.97 6.71 -26.03
CA SER A 490 -33.41 6.24 -24.77
C SER A 490 -34.38 5.32 -24.02
N SER A 491 -33.90 4.11 -23.72
CA SER A 491 -34.60 3.18 -22.81
C SER A 491 -34.69 3.70 -21.38
N CYS A 492 -33.93 4.74 -21.03
CA CYS A 492 -33.97 5.35 -19.71
C CYS A 492 -35.19 6.27 -19.51
N ILE A 493 -35.89 6.70 -20.58
CA ILE A 493 -37.15 7.47 -20.46
C ILE A 493 -38.17 6.67 -19.68
N GLU A 494 -38.37 5.40 -20.05
CA GLU A 494 -39.32 4.52 -19.39
C GLU A 494 -38.94 4.26 -17.93
N CYS A 495 -37.65 4.04 -17.66
CA CYS A 495 -37.14 3.81 -16.31
C CYS A 495 -37.37 5.01 -15.38
N VAL A 496 -37.18 6.24 -15.87
CA VAL A 496 -37.37 7.47 -15.10
C VAL A 496 -38.86 7.75 -14.88
N GLY A 497 -39.70 7.44 -15.86
CA GLY A 497 -41.16 7.53 -15.78
C GLY A 497 -41.83 6.39 -15.00
N GLY A 498 -41.11 5.67 -14.12
CA GLY A 498 -41.68 4.62 -13.28
C GLY A 498 -42.03 3.30 -13.98
N GLY A 499 -41.64 3.13 -15.24
CA GLY A 499 -41.82 1.90 -16.02
C GLY A 499 -40.69 0.88 -15.83
N ALA A 500 -40.43 0.07 -16.87
CA ALA A 500 -39.37 -0.93 -16.85
C ALA A 500 -37.98 -0.31 -16.55
N LYS A 501 -37.22 -0.97 -15.67
CA LYS A 501 -35.87 -0.52 -15.30
C LYS A 501 -34.93 -0.66 -16.49
N CYS A 502 -34.12 0.37 -16.74
CA CYS A 502 -33.02 0.31 -17.69
C CYS A 502 -31.90 -0.63 -17.17
N GLY A 503 -30.99 -1.06 -18.06
CA GLY A 503 -29.89 -1.96 -17.68
C GLY A 503 -29.05 -1.47 -16.49
N ARG A 504 -28.83 -0.15 -16.40
CA ARG A 504 -28.15 0.49 -15.26
C ARG A 504 -28.92 0.27 -13.94
N CYS A 505 -30.19 0.64 -13.89
CA CYS A 505 -31.02 0.50 -12.69
C CYS A 505 -31.35 -0.96 -12.35
N ALA A 506 -31.37 -1.85 -13.34
CA ALA A 506 -31.60 -3.29 -13.16
C ALA A 506 -30.39 -3.99 -12.53
N ASN A 507 -29.17 -3.62 -12.92
CA ASN A 507 -27.93 -4.20 -12.41
C ASN A 507 -27.50 -3.66 -11.03
N GLY A 508 -28.25 -2.71 -10.47
CA GLY A 508 -27.87 -2.06 -9.21
C GLY A 508 -26.75 -1.02 -9.36
N ASP A 509 -26.34 -0.71 -10.59
CA ASP A 509 -25.44 0.43 -10.86
C ASP A 509 -26.12 1.74 -10.43
N LYS A 510 -25.30 2.74 -10.05
CA LYS A 510 -25.73 4.07 -9.57
C LYS A 510 -27.02 4.53 -10.27
N LYS A 511 -28.10 4.68 -9.47
CA LYS A 511 -29.45 5.07 -9.94
C LYS A 511 -29.41 6.43 -10.66
N HIS A 512 -30.44 6.73 -11.45
CA HIS A 512 -30.64 8.06 -12.03
C HIS A 512 -30.56 9.14 -10.95
N GLY A 513 -29.92 10.26 -11.28
CA GLY A 513 -29.88 11.43 -10.41
C GLY A 513 -31.30 11.95 -10.13
N PRO A 514 -31.51 12.63 -8.99
CA PRO A 514 -32.84 13.12 -8.60
C PRO A 514 -33.41 14.16 -9.58
N ASN A 515 -32.55 14.82 -10.37
CA ASN A 515 -32.92 15.93 -11.25
C ASN A 515 -33.06 15.53 -12.73
N VAL A 516 -33.12 14.23 -13.06
CA VAL A 516 -33.20 13.77 -14.46
C VAL A 516 -34.48 14.27 -15.15
N SER A 517 -34.36 14.80 -16.38
CA SER A 517 -35.51 15.31 -17.14
C SER A 517 -35.22 15.37 -18.64
N TYR A 518 -35.99 14.61 -19.43
CA TYR A 518 -35.91 14.65 -20.89
C TYR A 518 -36.67 15.83 -21.50
N THR A 519 -37.77 16.27 -20.88
CA THR A 519 -38.53 17.44 -21.33
C THR A 519 -37.66 18.70 -21.30
N LYS A 520 -36.95 18.92 -20.18
CA LYS A 520 -36.00 20.04 -20.08
C LYS A 520 -34.90 19.99 -21.14
N MET A 521 -34.41 18.80 -21.48
CA MET A 521 -33.42 18.67 -22.56
C MET A 521 -33.98 19.10 -23.92
N VAL A 522 -35.22 18.74 -24.22
CA VAL A 522 -35.84 19.19 -25.47
C VAL A 522 -36.01 20.71 -25.46
N ASP A 523 -36.47 21.29 -24.35
CA ASP A 523 -36.59 22.75 -24.21
C ASP A 523 -35.23 23.43 -24.47
N ILE A 524 -34.16 22.96 -23.83
CA ILE A 524 -32.76 23.44 -24.01
C ILE A 524 -32.33 23.44 -25.48
N ILE A 525 -32.70 22.40 -26.24
CA ILE A 525 -32.32 22.24 -27.64
C ILE A 525 -33.17 23.15 -28.55
N VAL A 526 -34.47 23.25 -28.29
CA VAL A 526 -35.38 24.13 -29.04
C VAL A 526 -35.04 25.60 -28.80
N GLU A 527 -34.76 25.99 -27.55
CA GLU A 527 -34.32 27.34 -27.18
C GLU A 527 -33.01 27.76 -27.88
N ARG A 528 -32.18 26.79 -28.25
CA ARG A 528 -30.95 27.02 -29.05
C ARG A 528 -31.20 27.08 -30.56
N GLY A 529 -32.47 27.17 -30.97
CA GLY A 529 -32.88 27.43 -32.35
C GLY A 529 -32.92 26.20 -33.25
N CYS A 530 -32.95 24.98 -32.69
CA CYS A 530 -33.16 23.76 -33.48
C CYS A 530 -34.55 23.77 -34.12
N ARG A 531 -34.64 23.69 -35.45
CA ARG A 531 -35.93 23.64 -36.16
C ARG A 531 -36.34 22.19 -36.34
N LEU A 532 -37.58 21.90 -35.97
CA LEU A 532 -38.21 20.61 -36.18
C LEU A 532 -39.35 20.78 -37.18
N ASP A 533 -39.40 19.89 -38.17
CA ASP A 533 -40.60 19.76 -38.99
C ASP A 533 -41.73 19.05 -38.21
N GLU A 534 -42.93 18.99 -38.80
CA GLU A 534 -44.10 18.40 -38.14
C GLU A 534 -43.88 16.91 -37.76
N ILE A 535 -43.19 16.15 -38.61
CA ILE A 535 -42.92 14.73 -38.40
C ILE A 535 -41.90 14.54 -37.28
N GLU A 536 -40.82 15.33 -37.29
CA GLU A 536 -39.79 15.35 -36.25
C GLU A 536 -40.40 15.75 -34.89
N LEU A 537 -41.27 16.76 -34.87
CA LEU A 537 -41.98 17.22 -33.68
C LEU A 537 -42.93 16.15 -33.13
N GLU A 538 -43.67 15.46 -33.99
CA GLU A 538 -44.56 14.36 -33.60
C GLU A 538 -43.77 13.14 -33.12
N GLY A 539 -42.60 12.87 -33.71
CA GLY A 539 -41.63 11.89 -33.24
C GLY A 539 -41.10 12.20 -31.83
N VAL A 540 -40.74 13.46 -31.56
CA VAL A 540 -40.31 13.89 -30.22
C VAL A 540 -41.44 13.78 -29.21
N LYS A 541 -42.65 14.25 -29.56
CA LYS A 541 -43.85 14.15 -28.71
C LYS A 541 -44.23 12.70 -28.42
N SER A 542 -44.17 11.81 -29.40
CA SER A 542 -44.52 10.40 -29.21
C SER A 542 -43.46 9.62 -28.42
N GLY A 543 -42.18 9.97 -28.58
CA GLY A 543 -41.07 9.38 -27.83
C GLY A 543 -41.06 9.77 -26.34
N ILE A 544 -41.53 10.98 -26.00
CA ILE A 544 -41.58 11.49 -24.62
C ILE A 544 -42.98 11.32 -23.98
N GLY A 545 -44.05 11.49 -24.76
CA GLY A 545 -45.43 11.66 -24.29
C GLY A 545 -46.29 10.40 -24.14
N LYS A 546 -45.70 9.19 -24.19
CA LYS A 546 -46.43 7.93 -23.94
C LYS A 546 -45.79 7.11 -22.82
N ARG A 547 -45.86 7.57 -21.54
CA ARG A 547 -45.83 6.74 -20.31
C ARG A 547 -45.87 7.60 -19.02
N PRO A 548 -46.37 7.08 -17.88
CA PRO A 548 -46.97 7.89 -16.81
C PRO A 548 -46.00 8.30 -15.69
N GLY A 549 -45.83 9.60 -15.45
CA GLY A 549 -45.11 10.16 -14.27
C GLY A 549 -45.08 11.69 -14.32
N PRO A 550 -45.13 12.40 -13.17
CA PRO A 550 -45.88 13.64 -13.02
C PRO A 550 -45.31 14.80 -13.83
N LEU A 551 -46.02 15.17 -14.89
CA LEU A 551 -45.96 16.50 -15.51
C LEU A 551 -46.66 17.57 -14.65
N ASP A 552 -47.25 17.18 -13.51
CA ASP A 552 -48.23 17.99 -12.79
C ASP A 552 -47.67 18.88 -11.65
N ASP A 553 -46.39 18.79 -11.30
CA ASP A 553 -45.83 19.55 -10.15
C ASP A 553 -44.92 20.75 -10.52
N LEU A 554 -44.93 21.22 -11.77
CA LEU A 554 -44.46 22.56 -12.11
C LEU A 554 -45.63 23.45 -12.53
N GLY A 555 -46.47 23.76 -11.54
CA GLY A 555 -47.44 24.84 -11.62
C GLY A 555 -46.76 26.14 -12.06
N LYS A 556 -47.24 26.67 -13.20
CA LYS A 556 -47.06 28.04 -13.72
C LYS A 556 -45.79 28.36 -14.54
N GLY A 557 -45.32 27.42 -15.34
CA GLY A 557 -44.51 27.74 -16.53
C GLY A 557 -44.94 26.85 -17.69
N LYS A 558 -45.56 27.42 -18.73
CA LYS A 558 -45.96 26.66 -19.93
C LYS A 558 -44.74 25.93 -20.50
N CYS A 559 -44.86 24.62 -20.73
CA CYS A 559 -43.90 23.85 -21.52
C CYS A 559 -43.80 24.51 -22.91
N PHE A 560 -42.59 24.87 -23.36
CA PHE A 560 -42.44 25.60 -24.63
C PHE A 560 -42.97 24.77 -25.81
N ILE A 561 -42.92 23.43 -25.72
CA ILE A 561 -43.51 22.47 -26.67
C ILE A 561 -45.05 22.58 -26.77
N GLU A 562 -45.73 23.03 -25.72
CA GLU A 562 -47.18 23.33 -25.74
C GLU A 562 -47.47 24.76 -26.22
N THR A 563 -46.45 25.61 -26.34
CA THR A 563 -46.58 27.04 -26.65
C THR A 563 -46.14 27.45 -28.04
N VAL A 564 -45.54 26.55 -28.84
CA VAL A 564 -45.25 26.85 -30.26
C VAL A 564 -46.53 26.70 -31.08
N SER A 565 -47.42 27.68 -30.95
CA SER A 565 -48.45 27.97 -31.95
C SER A 565 -47.85 28.90 -33.00
N TRP A 566 -47.64 28.36 -34.20
CA TRP A 566 -47.62 29.05 -35.50
C TRP A 566 -46.59 30.17 -35.73
N LEU A 567 -45.68 29.97 -36.69
CA LEU A 567 -45.18 31.09 -37.50
C LEU A 567 -46.35 31.62 -38.38
N PRO A 568 -46.48 32.94 -38.53
CA PRO A 568 -47.55 33.54 -39.32
C PRO A 568 -47.34 33.26 -40.81
N GLU A 569 -48.45 33.03 -41.51
CA GLU A 569 -48.54 33.01 -42.96
C GLU A 569 -47.69 34.14 -43.57
N ARG A 570 -46.77 33.77 -44.47
CA ARG A 570 -46.20 34.73 -45.42
C ARG A 570 -46.82 34.50 -46.79
N THR A 571 -47.63 35.48 -47.18
CA THR A 571 -47.73 35.96 -48.55
C THR A 571 -46.38 36.50 -49.04
#